data_AF-A0A7J5GPD8-F1
#
_entry.id   AF-A0A7J5GPD8-F1
#
_cell.length_a   1.000
_cell.length_b   1.000
_cell.length_c   1.000
_cell.angle_alpha   90.00
_cell.angle_beta   90.00
_cell.angle_gamma   90.00
#
_symmetry.space_group_name_H-M   'P 1'
#
loop_
_entity.id
_entity.type
_entity.pdbx_description
1 polymer ?
#
loop_
_entity_poly.entity_id
_entity_poly.type
_entity_poly.pdbx_seq_one_letter_code
_entity_poly.pdbx_strand_id
1 'polypeptide(L)'
;MLNLRVSSKKQAKIKLALQGCAGSGKTYSALLLAYGLCNDWTKIAIIDSENGSADLYAHLGAYNVLSLSDNFTPETYIQAIEICEGAGMEVIIIDSISQCWDNLLEYHAGLQGNSFTNWQKVTPRINALMQKILQSGSHIICTMRCKQDYVLSEKNGKMIPEKVGLKAVMRDGIDYEFTIV
;
A
#
# COMPACT_ATOMS: atom_id res chain seq x y z
N MET A 1 3.86 31.76 7.67
CA MET A 1 4.43 32.57 6.57
C MET A 1 4.69 31.65 5.38
N LEU A 2 4.32 32.07 4.18
CA LEU A 2 4.64 31.34 2.94
C LEU A 2 6.05 31.79 2.49
N ASN A 3 6.92 30.84 2.14
CA ASN A 3 8.30 31.10 1.72
C ASN A 3 8.61 30.36 0.41
N LEU A 4 9.14 31.06 -0.58
CA LEU A 4 9.54 30.52 -1.88
C LEU A 4 11.01 30.05 -1.80
N ARG A 5 11.28 28.78 -2.13
CA ARG A 5 12.63 28.21 -2.09
C ARG A 5 12.99 27.51 -3.40
N VAL A 6 14.28 27.35 -3.65
CA VAL A 6 14.80 26.47 -4.71
C VAL A 6 14.52 25.01 -4.33
N SER A 7 14.07 24.22 -5.29
CA SER A 7 13.76 22.80 -5.08
C SER A 7 15.03 21.98 -4.81
N SER A 8 14.90 20.89 -4.04
CA SER A 8 16.02 19.99 -3.74
C SER A 8 15.49 18.57 -3.57
N LYS A 9 16.18 17.60 -4.19
CA LYS A 9 15.84 16.17 -4.11
C LYS A 9 15.88 15.63 -2.67
N LYS A 10 16.69 16.24 -1.78
CA LYS A 10 16.83 15.79 -0.39
C LYS A 10 15.56 15.92 0.45
N GLN A 11 14.55 16.68 0.01
CA GLN A 11 13.37 16.97 0.83
C GLN A 11 12.12 16.19 0.43
N ALA A 12 12.06 15.63 -0.77
CA ALA A 12 10.86 14.91 -1.23
C ALA A 12 10.96 13.42 -0.90
N LYS A 13 10.04 12.93 -0.06
CA LYS A 13 9.90 11.50 0.22
C LYS A 13 8.89 10.91 -0.74
N ILE A 14 9.28 9.84 -1.43
CA ILE A 14 8.44 9.19 -2.45
C ILE A 14 7.25 8.52 -1.78
N LYS A 15 6.06 8.72 -2.36
CA LYS A 15 4.84 7.97 -2.06
C LYS A 15 4.47 7.21 -3.32
N LEU A 16 4.79 5.92 -3.37
CA LEU A 16 4.61 5.06 -4.53
C LEU A 16 3.45 4.10 -4.28
N ALA A 17 2.62 3.85 -5.29
CA ALA A 17 1.72 2.71 -5.30
C ALA A 17 2.17 1.69 -6.35
N LEU A 18 2.13 0.42 -5.99
CA LEU A 18 2.31 -0.72 -6.91
C LEU A 18 1.01 -1.51 -6.99
N GLN A 19 0.35 -1.45 -8.13
CA GLN A 19 -0.89 -2.19 -8.38
C GLN A 19 -0.66 -3.37 -9.32
N GLY A 20 -1.38 -4.48 -9.08
CA GLY A 20 -1.28 -5.66 -9.93
C GLY A 20 -1.99 -6.89 -9.38
N CYS A 21 -2.17 -7.89 -10.24
CA CYS A 21 -2.76 -9.18 -9.89
C CYS A 21 -1.98 -9.90 -8.79
N ALA A 22 -2.62 -10.87 -8.14
CA ALA A 22 -1.89 -11.79 -7.26
C ALA A 22 -0.82 -12.53 -8.08
N GLY A 23 0.40 -12.67 -7.52
CA GLY A 23 1.52 -13.31 -8.20
C GLY A 23 2.28 -12.43 -9.20
N SER A 24 1.92 -11.16 -9.39
CA SER A 24 2.62 -10.26 -10.33
C SER A 24 3.95 -9.68 -9.79
N GLY A 25 4.42 -10.13 -8.62
CA GLY A 25 5.70 -9.69 -8.04
C GLY A 25 5.69 -8.33 -7.34
N LYS A 26 4.54 -7.88 -6.80
CA LYS A 26 4.42 -6.58 -6.10
C LYS A 26 5.36 -6.46 -4.89
N THR A 27 5.29 -7.41 -3.96
CA THR A 27 6.12 -7.44 -2.74
C THR A 27 7.61 -7.47 -3.07
N TYR A 28 8.00 -8.35 -4.00
CA TYR A 28 9.36 -8.46 -4.49
C TYR A 28 9.87 -7.13 -5.08
N SER A 29 9.09 -6.53 -5.99
CA SER A 29 9.44 -5.25 -6.61
C SER A 29 9.49 -4.12 -5.57
N ALA A 30 8.57 -4.10 -4.60
CA ALA A 30 8.57 -3.12 -3.52
C ALA A 30 9.84 -3.19 -2.67
N LEU A 31 10.30 -4.39 -2.32
CA LEU A 31 11.53 -4.61 -1.55
C LEU A 31 12.78 -4.15 -2.32
N LEU A 32 12.88 -4.48 -3.61
CA LEU A 32 14.00 -4.03 -4.44
C LEU A 32 14.01 -2.51 -4.63
N LEU A 33 12.85 -1.90 -4.83
CA LEU A 33 12.72 -0.44 -4.91
C LEU A 33 13.07 0.22 -3.58
N ALA A 34 12.62 -0.33 -2.46
CA ALA A 34 12.96 0.16 -1.13
C ALA A 34 14.47 0.15 -0.91
N TYR A 35 15.13 -0.96 -1.25
CA TYR A 35 16.59 -1.03 -1.18
C TYR A 35 17.26 -0.01 -2.11
N GLY A 36 16.77 0.19 -3.33
CA GLY A 36 17.30 1.23 -4.22
C GLY A 36 17.17 2.67 -3.67
N LEU A 37 16.22 2.93 -2.76
CA LEU A 37 15.98 4.25 -2.17
C LEU A 37 16.90 4.55 -0.98
N CYS A 38 17.20 3.58 -0.13
CA CYS A 38 18.03 3.78 1.07
C CYS A 38 19.40 3.07 1.04
N ASN A 39 19.59 2.07 0.18
CA ASN A 39 20.75 1.19 0.10
C ASN A 39 21.12 0.48 1.43
N ASP A 40 20.13 0.28 2.30
CA ASP A 40 20.30 -0.39 3.59
C ASP A 40 19.05 -1.19 3.95
N TRP A 41 19.17 -2.52 3.91
CA TRP A 41 18.07 -3.43 4.23
C TRP A 41 17.53 -3.24 5.65
N THR A 42 18.40 -2.90 6.61
CA THR A 42 18.00 -2.76 8.02
C THR A 42 17.14 -1.53 8.28
N LYS A 43 17.07 -0.61 7.31
CA LYS A 43 16.23 0.61 7.31
C LYS A 43 14.90 0.43 6.59
N ILE A 44 14.59 -0.78 6.13
CA ILE A 44 13.34 -1.10 5.45
C ILE A 44 12.44 -1.85 6.42
N ALA A 45 11.17 -1.44 6.48
CA ALA A 45 10.12 -2.19 7.14
C ALA A 45 8.97 -2.48 6.19
N ILE A 46 8.40 -3.67 6.28
CA ILE A 46 7.15 -4.04 5.61
C ILE A 46 6.06 -4.27 6.65
N ILE A 47 4.98 -3.52 6.52
CA ILE A 47 3.71 -3.73 7.22
C ILE A 47 2.94 -4.77 6.41
N ASP A 48 2.91 -6.01 6.90
CA ASP A 48 2.39 -7.18 6.19
C ASP A 48 0.95 -7.52 6.67
N SER A 49 -0.03 -7.24 5.82
CA SER A 49 -1.43 -7.66 5.97
C SER A 49 -1.79 -8.83 5.03
N GLU A 50 -0.80 -9.42 4.36
CA GLU A 50 -0.89 -10.52 3.39
C GLU A 50 -0.48 -11.88 4.01
N ASN A 51 -0.65 -12.02 5.34
CA ASN A 51 -0.49 -13.27 6.09
C ASN A 51 0.93 -13.89 5.99
N GLY A 52 1.97 -13.09 6.20
CA GLY A 52 3.36 -13.56 6.25
C GLY A 52 4.02 -13.69 4.87
N SER A 53 3.41 -13.13 3.83
CA SER A 53 3.97 -13.18 2.47
C SER A 53 5.32 -12.46 2.37
N ALA A 54 5.58 -11.52 3.27
CA ALA A 54 6.87 -10.83 3.38
C ALA A 54 8.01 -11.80 3.66
N ASP A 55 7.83 -12.80 4.52
CA ASP A 55 8.90 -13.70 4.97
C ASP A 55 9.46 -14.57 3.85
N LEU A 56 8.68 -14.79 2.78
CA LEU A 56 9.10 -15.53 1.58
C LEU A 56 10.31 -14.87 0.88
N TYR A 57 10.54 -13.59 1.13
CA TYR A 57 11.61 -12.80 0.51
C TYR A 57 12.79 -12.51 1.43
N ALA A 58 12.88 -13.17 2.61
CA ALA A 58 13.93 -12.93 3.59
C ALA A 58 15.36 -13.13 3.04
N HIS A 59 15.50 -13.92 1.98
CA HIS A 59 16.77 -14.12 1.27
C HIS A 59 17.31 -12.86 0.56
N LEU A 60 16.49 -11.83 0.35
CA LEU A 60 16.91 -10.57 -0.28
C LEU A 60 17.78 -9.72 0.65
N GLY A 61 17.50 -9.74 1.95
CA GLY A 61 18.22 -8.97 2.95
C GLY A 61 17.51 -8.88 4.29
N ALA A 62 18.18 -8.30 5.28
CA ALA A 62 17.69 -8.20 6.66
C ALA A 62 16.74 -7.00 6.87
N TYR A 63 15.61 -6.98 6.14
CA TYR A 63 14.53 -6.02 6.39
C TYR A 63 13.66 -6.44 7.57
N ASN A 64 12.88 -5.50 8.10
CA ASN A 64 12.01 -5.69 9.25
C ASN A 64 10.58 -5.98 8.79
N VAL A 65 9.86 -6.80 9.54
CA VAL A 65 8.45 -7.14 9.26
C VAL A 65 7.60 -6.73 10.46
N LEU A 66 6.50 -6.02 10.20
CA LEU A 66 5.43 -5.75 11.16
C LEU A 66 4.17 -6.42 10.63
N SER A 67 3.82 -7.58 11.20
CA SER A 67 2.62 -8.32 10.80
C SER A 67 1.36 -7.67 11.37
N LEU A 68 0.37 -7.43 10.51
CA LEU A 68 -0.99 -7.06 10.89
C LEU A 68 -1.88 -8.29 10.76
N SER A 69 -2.26 -8.90 11.88
CA SER A 69 -3.08 -10.11 11.90
C SER A 69 -4.58 -9.83 11.89
N ASP A 70 -5.02 -8.70 12.44
CA ASP A 70 -6.44 -8.44 12.72
C ASP A 70 -6.89 -7.00 12.47
N ASN A 71 -8.21 -6.84 12.32
CA ASN A 71 -8.98 -5.59 12.28
C ASN A 71 -8.71 -4.63 11.10
N PHE A 72 -7.56 -4.69 10.43
CA PHE A 72 -7.20 -3.93 9.21
C PHE A 72 -7.76 -2.49 9.12
N THR A 73 -7.92 -1.78 10.24
CA THR A 73 -8.58 -0.47 10.22
C THR A 73 -7.58 0.62 9.82
N PRO A 74 -8.04 1.76 9.27
CA PRO A 74 -7.15 2.90 9.03
C PRO A 74 -6.29 3.29 10.23
N GLU A 75 -6.83 3.21 11.44
CA GLU A 75 -6.14 3.54 12.68
C GLU A 75 -5.01 2.55 12.99
N THR A 76 -5.23 1.25 12.77
CA THR A 76 -4.16 0.24 12.95
C THR A 76 -3.01 0.44 11.96
N TYR A 77 -3.31 0.80 10.71
CA TYR A 77 -2.29 1.14 9.72
C TYR A 77 -1.53 2.41 10.08
N ILE A 78 -2.21 3.46 10.57
CA ILE A 78 -1.56 4.69 11.06
C ILE A 78 -0.59 4.37 12.19
N GLN A 79 -1.04 3.57 13.18
CA GLN A 79 -0.19 3.14 14.29
C GLN A 79 1.02 2.32 13.83
N ALA A 80 0.82 1.41 12.86
CA ALA A 80 1.92 0.62 12.29
C ALA A 80 2.96 1.50 11.58
N ILE A 81 2.51 2.53 10.84
CA ILE A 81 3.41 3.53 10.24
C ILE A 81 4.18 4.26 11.34
N GLU A 82 3.50 4.69 12.41
CA GLU A 82 4.14 5.39 13.53
C GLU A 82 5.18 4.53 14.26
N ILE A 83 4.94 3.24 14.43
CA ILE A 83 5.91 2.30 14.99
C ILE A 83 7.16 2.23 14.09
N CYS A 84 6.98 2.11 12.78
CA CYS A 84 8.10 2.08 11.83
C CYS A 84 8.88 3.39 11.81
N GLU A 85 8.18 4.54 11.86
CA GLU A 85 8.81 5.86 11.96
C GLU A 85 9.60 6.02 13.27
N GLY A 86 9.02 5.60 14.39
CA GLY A 86 9.67 5.63 15.71
C GLY A 86 10.89 4.71 15.80
N ALA A 87 10.89 3.61 15.04
CA ALA A 87 12.05 2.72 14.87
C ALA A 87 13.11 3.28 13.90
N GLY A 88 12.87 4.45 13.28
CA GLY A 88 13.81 5.10 12.38
C GLY A 88 13.94 4.40 11.01
N MET A 89 12.86 3.78 10.54
CA MET A 89 12.80 3.17 9.20
C MET A 89 12.75 4.24 8.12
N GLU A 90 13.60 4.13 7.11
CA GLU A 90 13.71 5.12 6.03
C GLU A 90 12.72 4.84 4.89
N VAL A 91 12.39 3.55 4.67
CA VAL A 91 11.37 3.11 3.71
C VAL A 91 10.39 2.17 4.41
N ILE A 92 9.10 2.49 4.30
CA ILE A 92 8.01 1.68 4.84
C ILE A 92 7.19 1.17 3.67
N ILE A 93 7.10 -0.14 3.54
CA ILE A 93 6.24 -0.82 2.58
C ILE A 93 4.94 -1.17 3.31
N ILE A 94 3.79 -0.90 2.68
CA ILE A 94 2.47 -1.31 3.16
C ILE A 94 1.93 -2.34 2.18
N ASP A 95 1.96 -3.62 2.57
CA ASP A 95 1.56 -4.74 1.74
C ASP A 95 0.39 -5.50 2.39
N SER A 96 -0.87 -5.14 2.13
CA SER A 96 -1.36 -4.13 1.19
C SER A 96 -2.35 -3.16 1.84
N ILE A 97 -2.70 -2.06 1.15
CA ILE A 97 -3.76 -1.15 1.60
C ILE A 97 -5.17 -1.64 1.23
N SER A 98 -5.31 -2.66 0.38
CA SER A 98 -6.62 -3.14 -0.07
C SER A 98 -7.43 -3.77 1.07
N GLN A 99 -6.80 -4.47 2.01
CA GLN A 99 -7.46 -5.03 3.20
C GLN A 99 -8.13 -3.94 4.04
N CYS A 100 -7.47 -2.76 4.15
CA CYS A 100 -8.03 -1.61 4.86
C CYS A 100 -9.28 -1.06 4.18
N TRP A 101 -9.28 -1.04 2.84
CA TRP A 101 -10.45 -0.63 2.08
C TRP A 101 -11.60 -1.63 2.21
N ASP A 102 -11.31 -2.93 2.11
CA ASP A 102 -12.31 -3.99 2.28
C ASP A 102 -12.95 -3.91 3.68
N ASN A 103 -12.15 -3.70 4.74
CA ASN A 103 -12.65 -3.47 6.10
C ASN A 103 -13.62 -2.28 6.18
N LEU A 104 -13.30 -1.16 5.52
CA LEU A 104 -14.18 0.01 5.50
C LEU A 104 -15.46 -0.22 4.70
N LEU A 105 -15.43 -1.02 3.64
CA LEU A 105 -16.61 -1.42 2.89
C LEU A 105 -17.52 -2.32 3.73
N GLU A 106 -16.96 -3.27 4.48
CA GLU A 106 -17.72 -4.10 5.43
C GLU A 106 -18.35 -3.25 6.53
N TYR A 107 -17.58 -2.33 7.12
CA TYR A 107 -18.09 -1.37 8.10
C TYR A 107 -19.23 -0.54 7.51
N HIS A 108 -19.09 -0.01 6.29
CA HIS A 108 -20.16 0.72 5.60
C HIS A 108 -21.42 -0.13 5.41
N ALA A 109 -21.28 -1.39 4.99
CA ALA A 109 -22.39 -2.31 4.75
C ALA A 109 -23.16 -2.66 6.04
N GLY A 110 -22.48 -2.68 7.19
CA GLY A 110 -23.10 -2.90 8.50
C GLY A 110 -23.87 -1.70 9.07
N LEU A 111 -23.73 -0.51 8.48
CA LEU A 111 -24.40 0.69 8.97
C LEU A 111 -25.85 0.77 8.48
N GLN A 112 -26.77 0.98 9.42
CA GLN A 112 -28.17 1.26 9.10
C GLN A 112 -28.36 2.70 8.57
N GLY A 113 -29.43 2.91 7.79
CA GLY A 113 -29.80 4.22 7.27
C GLY A 113 -29.32 4.49 5.85
N ASN A 114 -29.21 5.77 5.50
CA ASN A 114 -28.90 6.19 4.13
C ASN A 114 -27.41 6.04 3.81
N SER A 115 -27.08 5.41 2.69
CA SER A 115 -25.69 5.17 2.28
C SER A 115 -24.87 6.46 2.14
N PHE A 116 -25.43 7.55 1.61
CA PHE A 116 -24.73 8.82 1.50
C PHE A 116 -24.30 9.36 2.87
N THR A 117 -25.18 9.27 3.87
CA THR A 117 -24.84 9.68 5.24
C THR A 117 -23.83 8.73 5.90
N ASN A 118 -23.86 7.44 5.56
CA ASN A 118 -22.90 6.46 6.09
C ASN A 118 -21.47 6.72 5.59
N TRP A 119 -21.30 7.20 4.36
CA TRP A 119 -19.99 7.62 3.85
C TRP A 119 -19.35 8.73 4.68
N GLN A 120 -20.12 9.57 5.38
CA GLN A 120 -19.55 10.58 6.30
C GLN A 120 -18.82 9.95 7.48
N LYS A 121 -19.08 8.68 7.81
CA LYS A 121 -18.37 7.93 8.87
C LYS A 121 -17.13 7.20 8.35
N VAL A 122 -17.05 6.96 7.03
CA VAL A 122 -15.99 6.17 6.38
C VAL A 122 -14.91 7.08 5.80
N THR A 123 -15.33 8.10 5.05
CA THR A 123 -14.44 9.02 4.33
C THR A 123 -13.39 9.68 5.22
N PRO A 124 -13.71 10.19 6.43
CA PRO A 124 -12.70 10.78 7.29
C PRO A 124 -11.59 9.81 7.71
N ARG A 125 -11.93 8.52 7.91
CA ARG A 125 -10.98 7.51 8.38
C ARG A 125 -9.97 7.14 7.28
N ILE A 126 -10.44 6.90 6.06
CA ILE A 126 -9.52 6.65 4.95
C ILE A 126 -8.70 7.90 4.61
N ASN A 127 -9.28 9.09 4.69
CA ASN A 127 -8.55 10.34 4.49
C ASN A 127 -7.45 10.52 5.54
N ALA A 128 -7.69 10.14 6.79
CA ALA A 128 -6.67 10.19 7.84
C ALA A 128 -5.48 9.26 7.52
N LEU A 129 -5.74 8.04 7.05
CA LEU A 129 -4.67 7.13 6.62
C LEU A 129 -3.89 7.71 5.43
N MET A 130 -4.57 8.25 4.43
CA MET A 130 -3.91 8.87 3.28
C MET A 130 -3.06 10.08 3.68
N GLN A 131 -3.57 10.93 4.58
CA GLN A 131 -2.79 12.04 5.11
C GLN A 131 -1.57 11.56 5.88
N LYS A 132 -1.68 10.49 6.67
CA LYS A 132 -0.52 9.90 7.36
C LYS A 132 0.54 9.41 6.37
N ILE A 133 0.12 8.70 5.31
CA ILE A 133 1.02 8.24 4.24
C ILE A 133 1.73 9.43 3.59
N LEU A 134 0.97 10.44 3.17
CA LEU A 134 1.46 11.63 2.47
C LEU A 134 2.43 12.47 3.31
N GLN A 135 2.14 12.64 4.60
CA GLN A 135 2.91 13.48 5.51
C GLN A 135 4.09 12.74 6.16
N SER A 136 4.18 11.42 6.01
CA SER A 136 5.26 10.63 6.60
C SER A 136 6.65 11.12 6.16
N GLY A 137 7.57 11.19 7.12
CA GLY A 137 8.98 11.54 6.89
C GLY A 137 9.79 10.44 6.19
N SER A 138 9.22 9.25 6.02
CA SER A 138 9.82 8.11 5.34
C SER A 138 9.31 7.98 3.91
N HIS A 139 10.05 7.26 3.06
CA HIS A 139 9.53 6.81 1.78
C HIS A 139 8.42 5.79 2.06
N ILE A 140 7.28 5.90 1.37
CA ILE A 140 6.18 4.95 1.51
C ILE A 140 5.96 4.26 0.16
N ILE A 141 5.90 2.93 0.18
CA ILE A 141 5.48 2.11 -0.97
C ILE A 141 4.24 1.33 -0.56
N CYS A 142 3.09 1.63 -1.14
CA CYS A 142 1.88 0.86 -0.95
C CYS A 142 1.73 -0.17 -2.06
N THR A 143 1.31 -1.39 -1.73
CA THR A 143 0.81 -2.32 -2.75
C THR A 143 -0.72 -2.28 -2.75
N MET A 144 -1.30 -2.55 -3.92
CA MET A 144 -2.75 -2.67 -4.10
C MET A 144 -3.08 -3.96 -4.85
N ARG A 145 -4.12 -4.65 -4.40
CA ARG A 145 -4.73 -5.74 -5.15
C ARG A 145 -5.52 -5.17 -6.33
N CYS A 146 -5.59 -5.89 -7.44
CA CYS A 146 -6.50 -5.57 -8.53
C CYS A 146 -7.62 -6.61 -8.63
N LYS A 147 -8.82 -6.16 -9.01
CA LYS A 147 -9.87 -7.06 -9.52
C LYS A 147 -9.30 -7.85 -10.68
N GLN A 148 -9.46 -9.17 -10.61
CA GLN A 148 -8.93 -10.11 -11.59
C GLN A 148 -10.04 -10.48 -12.57
N ASP A 149 -9.69 -10.52 -13.85
CA ASP A 149 -10.45 -11.23 -14.87
C ASP A 149 -9.53 -12.24 -15.57
N TYR A 150 -10.12 -13.20 -16.27
CA TYR A 150 -9.39 -14.20 -17.04
C TYR A 150 -9.65 -13.95 -18.52
N VAL A 151 -8.58 -13.65 -19.26
CA VAL A 151 -8.62 -13.65 -20.72
C VAL A 151 -7.91 -14.88 -21.25
N LEU A 152 -8.43 -15.46 -22.33
CA LEU A 152 -7.74 -16.54 -23.02
C LEU A 152 -6.65 -15.93 -23.92
N SER A 153 -5.39 -16.22 -23.60
CA SER A 153 -4.21 -15.75 -24.32
C SER A 153 -3.60 -16.90 -25.11
N GLU A 154 -3.29 -16.70 -26.39
CA GLU A 154 -2.66 -17.74 -27.20
C GLU A 154 -1.16 -17.77 -26.92
N LYS A 155 -0.67 -18.88 -26.33
CA LYS A 155 0.77 -19.15 -26.16
C LYS A 155 1.09 -20.49 -26.78
N ASN A 156 1.97 -20.50 -27.78
CA ASN A 156 2.41 -21.70 -28.51
C ASN A 156 1.24 -22.51 -29.11
N GLY A 157 0.26 -21.83 -29.74
CA GLY A 157 -0.89 -22.47 -30.38
C GLY A 157 -1.91 -23.09 -29.41
N LYS A 158 -1.78 -22.82 -28.10
CA LYS A 158 -2.75 -23.22 -27.07
C LYS A 158 -3.34 -21.98 -26.41
N MET A 159 -4.65 -21.99 -26.22
CA MET A 159 -5.35 -20.97 -25.42
C MET A 159 -5.09 -21.25 -23.94
N ILE A 160 -4.40 -20.33 -23.27
CA ILE A 160 -4.08 -20.41 -21.85
C ILE A 160 -4.82 -19.28 -21.12
N PRO A 161 -5.60 -19.57 -20.06
CA PRO A 161 -6.18 -18.53 -19.23
C PRO A 161 -5.09 -17.69 -18.55
N GLU A 162 -5.08 -16.39 -18.81
CA GLU A 162 -4.15 -15.42 -18.25
C GLU A 162 -4.92 -14.41 -17.39
N LYS A 163 -4.42 -14.17 -16.16
CA LYS A 163 -5.03 -13.21 -15.24
C LYS A 163 -4.70 -11.80 -15.68
N VAL A 164 -5.72 -11.00 -15.97
CA VAL A 164 -5.58 -9.57 -16.24
C VAL A 164 -6.16 -8.75 -15.09
N GLY A 165 -5.46 -7.68 -14.73
CA GLY A 165 -5.91 -6.76 -13.68
C GLY A 165 -6.80 -5.69 -14.30
N LEU A 166 -8.03 -5.55 -13.81
CA LEU A 166 -8.98 -4.57 -14.33
C LEU A 166 -8.86 -3.22 -13.61
N LYS A 167 -9.08 -3.23 -12.29
CA LYS A 167 -9.12 -2.03 -11.44
C LYS A 167 -8.55 -2.34 -10.07
N ALA A 168 -7.79 -1.42 -9.49
CA ALA A 168 -7.35 -1.53 -8.10
C ALA A 168 -8.56 -1.71 -7.16
N VAL A 169 -8.40 -2.55 -6.13
CA VAL A 169 -9.34 -2.70 -5.03
C VAL A 169 -9.06 -1.57 -4.04
N MET A 170 -9.61 -0.40 -4.35
CA MET A 170 -9.44 0.83 -3.57
C MET A 170 -10.52 1.85 -3.91
N ARG A 171 -10.63 2.94 -3.12
CA ARG A 171 -11.49 4.09 -3.42
C ARG A 171 -11.14 4.71 -4.77
N ASP A 172 -12.16 5.12 -5.52
CA ASP A 172 -11.96 5.86 -6.77
C ASP A 172 -11.15 7.15 -6.53
N GLY A 173 -10.17 7.40 -7.41
CA GLY A 173 -9.29 8.56 -7.35
C GLY A 173 -8.12 8.43 -6.37
N ILE A 174 -7.88 7.26 -5.77
CA ILE A 174 -6.74 7.06 -4.85
C ILE A 174 -5.38 7.29 -5.53
N ASP A 175 -5.31 7.09 -6.84
CA ASP A 175 -4.13 7.26 -7.68
C ASP A 175 -3.58 8.69 -7.64
N TYR A 176 -4.45 9.70 -7.51
CA TYR A 176 -4.05 11.10 -7.38
C TYR A 176 -3.34 11.43 -6.07
N GLU A 177 -3.44 10.56 -5.06
CA GLU A 177 -2.79 10.75 -3.75
C GLU A 177 -1.32 10.27 -3.77
N PHE A 178 -0.90 9.50 -4.79
CA PHE A 178 0.46 8.99 -4.87
C PHE A 178 1.32 9.81 -5.84
N THR A 179 2.62 9.87 -5.55
CA THR A 179 3.60 10.52 -6.43
C THR A 179 3.75 9.75 -7.75
N ILE A 180 3.62 8.42 -7.69
CA ILE A 180 3.78 7.49 -8.83
C ILE A 180 2.83 6.30 -8.59
N VAL A 181 2.20 5.80 -9.66
CA VAL A 181 1.35 4.60 -9.71
C VAL A 181 1.76 3.71 -10.88
#